data_AF-A0A8S1NRM8-F1
#
_entry.id   AF-A0A8S1NRM8-F1
#
_cell.length_a   1.000
_cell.length_b   1.000
_cell.length_c   1.000
_cell.angle_alpha   90.00
_cell.angle_beta   90.00
_cell.angle_gamma   90.00
#
_symmetry.space_group_name_H-M   'P 1'
#
loop_
_entity.id
_entity.type
_entity.pdbx_description
1 polymer ?
#
loop_
_entity_poly.entity_id
_entity_poly.type
_entity_poly.pdbx_seq_one_letter_code
_entity_poly.pdbx_strand_id
1 'polypeptide(L)'
;MSDYNVYMAKDSTTTQSFLITLIDGTGSMSSEYQVIVDAHNTTFFDLGQKQMKYQWEEYLYDLHPFRCAGSGNITLTFKTIFEKLLNNEYPKNITIVFISDGQERFEFDELKILIEQMKLKYLIQFISVAVGNQFPNTISNILRKSIHNQNSSCPTIFEVERGGSSQQKLQQEFTAIFQQIKQLLNVQLKHFQVNQPVYQTIASKVTTQTVVPNEPFLTKDDGNNKNLQLDGEQIKPTLNPLHIGQLIQNSVQQEVIEAATKKDPNSGQNFEKMKAVVQQIVSKIEINNEEKDQETIKVLVPLLDLVDKFAEGNLRVQDLDEKKMTMLQKNINQKDEITQFIDIFAKDNHVEQIQSKGKVEINLQTKLNKAKLGCYVRSNITKKPLDLFQSIWQIVSQSLIDYQKLIEKDQTQDIKALMIEFKNILDQQLEKIFKYQKFEQLNQKNQIILSKLNEILRRITKLISQKTPINIIDLISIIDFSQNFNVEKFDIEAKQKTIVPEINQYDYLPKSIQPINQNNNVRVSYIATYALLLLGGNKQPTKDDVAHVLQVADIDPNLFEIETLIDTLKNKDLNQIMQEGKLKMSQLIN
;
A
#
# COMPACT_ATOMS: atom_id res chain seq x y z
N MET A 1 11.56 -27.58 -21.88
CA MET A 1 11.67 -26.48 -20.90
C MET A 1 13.13 -26.13 -20.79
N SER A 2 13.49 -24.86 -20.59
CA SER A 2 14.92 -24.53 -20.41
C SER A 2 15.39 -25.07 -19.07
N ASP A 3 16.58 -25.66 -19.04
CA ASP A 3 17.18 -26.14 -17.80
C ASP A 3 17.81 -24.99 -17.00
N TYR A 4 17.71 -25.06 -15.67
CA TYR A 4 18.35 -24.11 -14.78
C TYR A 4 19.43 -24.82 -13.99
N ASN A 5 20.61 -24.19 -13.90
CA ASN A 5 21.76 -24.71 -13.17
C ASN A 5 22.16 -23.68 -12.10
N VAL A 6 22.30 -24.14 -10.86
CA VAL A 6 22.72 -23.33 -9.72
C VAL A 6 24.23 -23.43 -9.56
N TYR A 7 24.87 -22.31 -9.30
CA TYR A 7 26.31 -22.22 -9.07
C TYR A 7 26.55 -21.50 -7.75
N MET A 8 27.72 -21.74 -7.14
CA MET A 8 28.16 -21.02 -5.95
C MET A 8 29.37 -20.17 -6.33
N ALA A 9 29.32 -18.87 -6.05
CA ALA A 9 30.49 -18.02 -6.20
C ALA A 9 31.54 -18.40 -5.15
N LYS A 10 32.82 -18.40 -5.53
CA LYS A 10 33.92 -18.68 -4.59
C LYS A 10 33.99 -17.62 -3.49
N ASP A 11 34.68 -17.93 -2.40
CA ASP A 11 34.98 -16.95 -1.36
C ASP A 11 35.92 -15.86 -1.88
N SER A 12 35.78 -14.65 -1.34
CA SER A 12 36.71 -13.54 -1.57
C SER A 12 37.40 -13.17 -0.26
N THR A 13 38.52 -12.45 -0.39
CA THR A 13 39.08 -11.74 0.75
C THR A 13 38.05 -10.76 1.30
N THR A 14 37.96 -10.70 2.63
CA THR A 14 37.09 -9.77 3.33
C THR A 14 37.84 -8.50 3.69
N THR A 15 37.11 -7.42 3.86
CA THR A 15 37.62 -6.14 4.33
C THR A 15 36.61 -5.48 5.25
N GLN A 16 37.09 -4.62 6.14
CA GLN A 16 36.23 -3.88 7.05
C GLN A 16 35.57 -2.73 6.30
N SER A 17 34.24 -2.76 6.21
CA SER A 17 33.42 -1.73 5.60
C SER A 17 33.48 -0.41 6.37
N PHE A 18 33.37 0.71 5.67
CA PHE A 18 33.21 2.03 6.27
C PHE A 18 31.77 2.20 6.78
N LEU A 19 31.58 2.37 8.09
CA LEU A 19 30.25 2.42 8.70
C LEU A 19 29.66 3.83 8.62
N ILE A 20 28.42 3.96 8.15
CA ILE A 20 27.63 5.18 8.24
C ILE A 20 26.39 4.87 9.07
N THR A 21 26.24 5.50 10.23
CA THR A 21 25.04 5.37 11.06
C THR A 21 24.20 6.63 10.97
N LEU A 22 22.93 6.45 10.62
CA LEU A 22 21.92 7.49 10.54
C LEU A 22 20.83 7.20 11.58
N ILE A 23 20.74 8.03 12.61
CA ILE A 23 19.76 7.90 13.70
C ILE A 23 18.67 8.94 13.50
N ASP A 24 17.42 8.53 13.56
CA ASP A 24 16.28 9.45 13.54
C ASP A 24 16.31 10.36 14.77
N GLY A 25 16.44 11.67 14.52
CA GLY A 25 16.55 12.75 15.50
C GLY A 25 15.22 13.43 15.82
N THR A 26 14.10 12.87 15.37
CA THR A 26 12.76 13.40 15.63
C THR A 26 12.29 13.11 17.06
N GLY A 27 11.28 13.85 17.52
CA GLY A 27 10.76 13.78 18.89
C GLY A 27 10.08 12.43 19.20
N SER A 28 9.62 11.68 18.20
CA SER A 28 9.05 10.35 18.40
C SER A 28 10.09 9.33 18.89
N MET A 29 11.38 9.59 18.65
CA MET A 29 12.51 8.78 19.12
C MET A 29 13.05 9.20 20.50
N SER A 30 12.46 10.22 21.15
CA SER A 30 13.03 10.84 22.35
C SER A 30 13.29 9.88 23.51
N SER A 31 12.44 8.85 23.70
CA SER A 31 12.59 7.87 24.78
C SER A 31 13.75 6.91 24.57
N GLU A 32 14.08 6.60 23.31
CA GLU A 32 15.06 5.62 22.91
C GLU A 32 16.39 6.25 22.50
N TYR A 33 16.39 7.52 22.08
CA TYR A 33 17.53 8.16 21.41
C TYR A 33 18.84 8.04 22.20
N GLN A 34 18.83 8.38 23.49
CA GLN A 34 20.04 8.29 24.32
C GLN A 34 20.52 6.85 24.46
N VAL A 35 19.60 5.89 24.61
CA VAL A 35 19.90 4.46 24.71
C VAL A 35 20.56 3.95 23.43
N ILE A 36 20.06 4.39 22.26
CA ILE A 36 20.63 4.06 20.95
C ILE A 36 22.05 4.61 20.84
N VAL A 37 22.25 5.89 21.18
CA VAL A 37 23.56 6.54 21.09
C VAL A 37 24.58 5.89 22.03
N ASP A 38 24.18 5.53 23.26
CA ASP A 38 25.04 4.86 24.22
C ASP A 38 25.43 3.45 23.74
N ALA A 39 24.47 2.67 23.24
CA ALA A 39 24.74 1.35 22.67
C ALA A 39 25.63 1.43 21.42
N HIS A 40 25.43 2.44 20.57
CA HIS A 40 26.22 2.68 19.36
C HIS A 40 27.67 3.02 19.73
N ASN A 41 27.85 4.04 20.57
CA ASN A 41 29.18 4.47 21.01
C ASN A 41 29.91 3.34 21.73
N THR A 42 29.24 2.52 22.53
CA THR A 42 29.85 1.37 23.19
C THR A 42 30.32 0.32 22.18
N THR A 43 29.50 0.03 21.17
CA THR A 43 29.76 -1.09 20.24
C THR A 43 30.78 -0.72 19.16
N PHE A 44 30.74 0.50 18.65
CA PHE A 44 31.52 0.95 17.49
C PHE A 44 32.63 1.96 17.82
N PHE A 45 32.94 2.17 19.11
CA PHE A 45 33.98 3.12 19.55
C PHE A 45 35.34 2.86 18.88
N ASP A 46 35.69 1.59 18.69
CA ASP A 46 36.96 1.11 18.15
C ASP A 46 37.12 1.34 16.64
N LEU A 47 36.05 1.73 15.93
CA LEU A 47 36.15 2.07 14.51
C LEU A 47 36.89 3.39 14.25
N GLY A 48 36.99 4.28 15.25
CA GLY A 48 37.70 5.56 15.12
C GLY A 48 37.21 6.38 13.91
N GLN A 49 38.12 6.68 12.97
CA GLN A 49 37.82 7.44 11.75
C GLN A 49 37.18 6.60 10.62
N LYS A 50 37.01 5.28 10.80
CA LYS A 50 36.37 4.39 9.82
C LYS A 50 34.83 4.41 9.92
N GLN A 51 34.27 5.49 10.44
CA GLN A 51 32.83 5.64 10.55
C GLN A 51 32.38 7.11 10.44
N MET A 52 31.12 7.27 10.07
CA MET A 52 30.35 8.50 10.14
C MET A 52 29.10 8.24 10.99
N LYS A 53 28.76 9.17 11.87
CA LYS A 53 27.59 9.05 12.72
C LYS A 53 26.82 10.36 12.75
N TYR A 54 25.58 10.30 12.31
CA TYR A 54 24.70 11.46 12.23
C TYR A 54 23.34 11.13 12.80
N GLN A 55 22.70 12.16 13.34
CA GLN A 55 21.25 12.16 13.48
C GLN A 55 20.64 12.97 12.34
N TRP A 56 19.39 12.70 12.03
CA TRP A 56 18.68 13.46 11.00
C TRP A 56 17.31 13.93 11.49
N GLU A 57 16.97 15.14 11.09
CA GLU A 57 15.64 15.71 11.19
C GLU A 57 15.30 16.31 9.82
N GLU A 58 15.05 17.61 9.71
CA GLU A 58 15.03 18.27 8.41
C GLU A 58 16.41 18.22 7.72
N TYR A 59 17.50 18.29 8.49
CA TYR A 59 18.89 18.26 8.03
C TYR A 59 19.72 17.20 8.79
N LEU A 60 20.98 17.00 8.39
CA LEU A 60 21.96 16.16 9.09
C LEU A 60 22.68 16.94 10.20
N TYR A 61 22.81 16.31 11.37
CA TYR A 61 23.52 16.86 12.52
C TYR A 61 24.39 15.79 13.18
N ASP A 62 25.40 16.20 13.93
CA ASP A 62 26.14 15.29 14.81
C ASP A 62 25.19 14.68 15.85
N LEU A 63 25.52 13.50 16.40
CA LEU A 63 24.65 12.78 17.35
C LEU A 63 24.30 13.57 18.62
N HIS A 64 25.12 14.56 19.00
CA HIS A 64 24.89 15.40 20.16
C HIS A 64 24.93 16.88 19.79
N PRO A 65 24.04 17.72 20.37
CA PRO A 65 22.92 17.35 21.24
C PRO A 65 21.75 16.71 20.47
N PHE A 66 20.90 15.91 21.14
CA PHE A 66 19.67 15.38 20.53
C PHE A 66 18.76 16.54 20.08
N ARG A 67 18.28 16.49 18.83
CA ARG A 67 17.52 17.59 18.22
C ARG A 67 16.05 17.61 18.60
N CYS A 68 15.43 16.45 18.83
CA CYS A 68 14.01 16.32 19.20
C CYS A 68 13.07 17.10 18.25
N ALA A 69 13.29 16.99 16.94
CA ALA A 69 12.55 17.75 15.95
C ALA A 69 11.11 17.23 15.77
N GLY A 70 10.18 18.10 15.32
CA GLY A 70 8.80 17.70 15.09
C GLY A 70 8.57 16.80 13.86
N SER A 71 9.54 16.75 12.93
CA SER A 71 9.50 15.94 11.72
C SER A 71 10.89 15.77 11.13
N GLY A 72 11.06 14.81 10.23
CA GLY A 72 12.29 14.51 9.52
C GLY A 72 12.15 14.46 7.99
N ASN A 73 13.30 14.36 7.31
CA ASN A 73 13.37 14.33 5.85
C ASN A 73 14.42 13.31 5.35
N ILE A 74 13.97 12.06 5.18
CA ILE A 74 14.80 10.94 4.72
C ILE A 74 15.44 11.26 3.36
N THR A 75 14.70 11.86 2.43
CA THR A 75 15.24 12.25 1.13
C THR A 75 16.41 13.20 1.25
N LEU A 76 16.30 14.27 2.05
CA LEU A 76 17.40 15.22 2.20
C LEU A 76 18.60 14.59 2.91
N THR A 77 18.35 13.74 3.91
CA THR A 77 19.37 12.97 4.61
C THR A 77 20.21 12.13 3.63
N PHE A 78 19.57 11.26 2.84
CA PHE A 78 20.29 10.41 1.88
C PHE A 78 20.96 11.21 0.77
N LYS A 79 20.28 12.25 0.26
CA LYS A 79 20.86 13.16 -0.73
C LYS A 79 22.17 13.76 -0.23
N THR A 80 22.17 14.32 0.98
CA THR A 80 23.35 14.97 1.57
C THR A 80 24.46 13.95 1.84
N ILE A 81 24.14 12.75 2.34
CA ILE A 81 25.13 11.68 2.52
C ILE A 81 25.74 11.26 1.17
N PHE A 82 24.93 11.04 0.14
CA PHE A 82 25.43 10.62 -1.18
C PHE A 82 26.28 11.69 -1.83
N GLU A 83 25.86 12.95 -1.80
CA GLU A 83 26.67 14.07 -2.30
C GLU A 83 28.01 14.16 -1.55
N LYS A 84 28.00 13.98 -0.22
CA LYS A 84 29.23 13.93 0.58
C LYS A 84 30.14 12.77 0.17
N LEU A 85 29.60 11.57 -0.03
CA LEU A 85 30.36 10.40 -0.45
C LEU A 85 30.93 10.58 -1.87
N LEU A 86 30.13 11.09 -2.82
CA LEU A 86 30.55 11.30 -4.19
C LEU A 86 31.65 12.37 -4.31
N ASN A 87 31.57 13.45 -3.52
CA ASN A 87 32.51 14.58 -3.54
C ASN A 87 33.83 14.33 -2.78
N ASN A 88 33.95 13.23 -2.03
CA ASN A 88 35.14 12.91 -1.27
C ASN A 88 35.65 11.49 -1.61
N GLU A 89 36.85 11.16 -1.13
CA GLU A 89 37.39 9.81 -1.22
C GLU A 89 37.08 9.03 0.05
N TYR A 90 36.27 7.98 -0.09
CA TYR A 90 35.93 7.03 0.96
C TYR A 90 36.28 5.61 0.51
N PRO A 91 36.46 4.66 1.43
CA PRO A 91 36.64 3.26 1.08
C PRO A 91 35.53 2.75 0.17
N LYS A 92 35.87 1.85 -0.75
CA LYS A 92 34.92 1.28 -1.72
C LYS A 92 33.74 0.58 -1.07
N ASN A 93 33.96 -0.04 0.09
CA ASN A 93 32.96 -0.79 0.84
C ASN A 93 32.33 0.10 1.91
N ILE A 94 31.02 0.29 1.83
CA ILE A 94 30.24 1.15 2.73
C ILE A 94 29.10 0.33 3.34
N THR A 95 28.92 0.42 4.66
CA THR A 95 27.75 -0.15 5.33
C THR A 95 26.94 1.00 5.91
N ILE A 96 25.69 1.15 5.46
CA ILE A 96 24.75 2.16 5.97
C ILE A 96 23.79 1.48 6.94
N VAL A 97 23.76 1.96 8.18
CA VAL A 97 22.81 1.57 9.22
C VAL A 97 21.81 2.70 9.42
N PHE A 98 20.56 2.45 9.03
CA PHE A 98 19.46 3.40 9.14
C PHE A 98 18.54 3.03 10.29
N ILE A 99 18.44 3.88 11.31
CA ILE A 99 17.69 3.64 12.54
C ILE A 99 16.56 4.65 12.62
N SER A 100 15.31 4.19 12.65
CA SER A 100 14.13 5.05 12.71
C SER A 100 12.92 4.26 13.21
N ASP A 101 11.92 4.98 13.71
CA ASP A 101 10.59 4.46 14.06
C ASP A 101 9.51 4.84 13.03
N GLY A 102 9.86 5.65 12.03
CA GLY A 102 8.93 6.68 11.56
C GLY A 102 8.84 6.86 10.06
N GLN A 103 7.72 7.47 9.69
CA GLN A 103 7.22 7.67 8.33
C GLN A 103 7.47 9.11 7.89
N GLU A 104 8.75 9.42 7.77
CA GLU A 104 9.20 10.76 7.45
C GLU A 104 9.14 11.03 5.94
N ARG A 105 9.35 12.29 5.54
CA ARG A 105 9.33 12.65 4.12
C ARG A 105 10.31 11.78 3.32
N PHE A 106 9.78 11.07 2.33
CA PHE A 106 10.56 10.24 1.43
C PHE A 106 10.02 10.31 -0.01
N GLU A 107 10.75 11.04 -0.84
CA GLU A 107 10.58 11.16 -2.30
C GLU A 107 11.71 10.39 -2.99
N PHE A 108 11.45 9.14 -3.37
CA PHE A 108 12.47 8.26 -3.96
C PHE A 108 13.01 8.78 -5.30
N ASP A 109 12.15 9.40 -6.11
CA ASP A 109 12.53 9.89 -7.44
C ASP A 109 13.66 10.92 -7.40
N GLU A 110 13.74 11.72 -6.33
CA GLU A 110 14.81 12.70 -6.11
C GLU A 110 16.18 12.04 -5.86
N LEU A 111 16.22 10.75 -5.46
CA LEU A 111 17.45 10.04 -5.13
C LEU A 111 17.98 9.16 -6.26
N LYS A 112 17.17 8.83 -7.27
CA LYS A 112 17.50 7.82 -8.30
C LYS A 112 18.86 8.04 -8.97
N ILE A 113 19.13 9.27 -9.42
CA ILE A 113 20.39 9.60 -10.12
C ILE A 113 21.60 9.42 -9.19
N LEU A 114 21.51 9.89 -7.95
CA LEU A 114 22.58 9.75 -6.97
C LEU A 114 22.82 8.28 -6.61
N ILE A 115 21.76 7.48 -6.48
CA ILE A 115 21.86 6.05 -6.19
C ILE A 115 22.62 5.30 -7.30
N GLU A 116 22.32 5.59 -8.56
CA GLU A 116 23.05 4.97 -9.68
C GLU A 116 24.53 5.36 -9.67
N GLN A 117 24.85 6.64 -9.44
CA GLN A 117 26.23 7.10 -9.29
C GLN A 117 26.94 6.43 -8.10
N MET A 118 26.26 6.29 -6.97
CA MET A 118 26.76 5.62 -5.79
C MET A 118 27.09 4.15 -6.06
N LYS A 119 26.24 3.43 -6.80
CA LYS A 119 26.46 2.01 -7.14
C LYS A 119 27.57 1.78 -8.15
N LEU A 120 27.91 2.78 -8.96
CA LEU A 120 29.09 2.74 -9.84
C LEU A 120 30.39 2.89 -9.05
N LYS A 121 30.39 3.69 -7.97
CA LYS A 121 31.59 4.01 -7.17
C LYS A 121 31.80 3.06 -5.99
N TYR A 122 30.72 2.57 -5.37
CA TYR A 122 30.75 1.86 -4.09
C TYR A 122 30.04 0.51 -4.11
N LEU A 123 30.50 -0.38 -3.23
CA LEU A 123 29.77 -1.56 -2.78
C LEU A 123 29.13 -1.22 -1.44
N ILE A 124 27.80 -1.23 -1.42
CA ILE A 124 26.99 -0.69 -0.34
C ILE A 124 26.14 -1.81 0.25
N GLN A 125 26.33 -2.02 1.55
CA GLN A 125 25.46 -2.85 2.38
C GLN A 125 24.50 -1.94 3.16
N PHE A 126 23.21 -2.06 2.89
CA PHE A 126 22.16 -1.30 3.59
C PHE A 126 21.43 -2.15 4.64
N ILE A 127 21.40 -1.68 5.87
CA ILE A 127 20.77 -2.33 7.03
C ILE A 127 19.82 -1.33 7.69
N SER A 128 18.58 -1.76 7.96
CA SER A 128 17.62 -0.99 8.76
C SER A 128 17.50 -1.54 10.18
N VAL A 129 17.35 -0.65 11.15
CA VAL A 129 16.95 -0.98 12.52
C VAL A 129 15.64 -0.27 12.80
N ALA A 130 14.54 -1.04 12.78
CA ALA A 130 13.20 -0.58 13.04
C ALA A 130 12.95 -0.47 14.54
N VAL A 131 12.49 0.71 14.98
CA VAL A 131 12.13 0.96 16.38
C VAL A 131 10.62 0.96 16.53
N GLY A 132 10.09 -0.13 17.07
CA GLY A 132 8.67 -0.39 17.28
C GLY A 132 7.89 -0.80 16.03
N ASN A 133 6.59 -1.00 16.23
CA ASN A 133 5.71 -1.64 15.24
C ASN A 133 5.20 -0.69 14.15
N GLN A 134 5.63 0.58 14.14
CA GLN A 134 5.16 1.60 13.19
C GLN A 134 6.15 1.90 12.07
N PHE A 135 7.32 1.25 12.09
CA PHE A 135 8.34 1.44 11.08
C PHE A 135 7.80 1.08 9.69
N PRO A 136 7.88 2.00 8.72
CA PRO A 136 7.41 1.74 7.36
C PRO A 136 8.42 0.86 6.63
N ASN A 137 8.22 -0.47 6.59
CA ASN A 137 9.12 -1.33 5.82
C ASN A 137 9.13 -0.94 4.36
N THR A 138 8.04 -0.34 3.85
CA THR A 138 7.99 0.19 2.49
C THR A 138 9.20 1.12 2.18
N ILE A 139 9.54 2.07 3.07
CA ILE A 139 10.67 2.99 2.84
C ILE A 139 12.00 2.23 2.90
N SER A 140 12.19 1.41 3.93
CA SER A 140 13.37 0.56 4.10
C SER A 140 13.61 -0.36 2.90
N ASN A 141 12.54 -0.98 2.40
CA ASN A 141 12.56 -1.89 1.25
C ASN A 141 12.91 -1.14 -0.04
N ILE A 142 12.36 0.06 -0.25
CA ILE A 142 12.72 0.91 -1.40
C ILE A 142 14.20 1.27 -1.34
N LEU A 143 14.67 1.80 -0.20
CA LEU A 143 16.07 2.19 -0.01
C LEU A 143 17.00 1.00 -0.21
N ARG A 144 16.71 -0.13 0.46
CA ARG A 144 17.51 -1.34 0.33
C ARG A 144 17.56 -1.83 -1.10
N LYS A 145 16.41 -2.03 -1.76
CA LYS A 145 16.35 -2.48 -3.16
C LYS A 145 17.18 -1.60 -4.09
N SER A 146 17.17 -0.30 -3.82
CA SER A 146 17.76 0.67 -4.73
C SER A 146 19.26 0.85 -4.49
N ILE A 147 19.69 0.87 -3.23
CA ILE A 147 21.05 1.23 -2.81
C ILE A 147 21.91 -0.02 -2.57
N HIS A 148 21.34 -1.07 -1.99
CA HIS A 148 22.09 -2.28 -1.62
C HIS A 148 22.59 -2.99 -2.88
N ASN A 149 23.90 -3.17 -2.98
CA ASN A 149 24.55 -3.92 -4.06
C ASN A 149 25.70 -4.78 -3.54
N GLN A 150 25.66 -5.16 -2.26
CA GLN A 150 26.65 -6.04 -1.64
C GLN A 150 25.98 -7.36 -1.22
N ASN A 151 26.39 -7.92 -0.08
CA ASN A 151 26.00 -9.24 0.42
C ASN A 151 24.48 -9.34 0.59
N SER A 152 23.81 -10.08 -0.30
CA SER A 152 22.38 -10.33 -0.30
C SER A 152 21.92 -11.05 0.98
N SER A 153 22.79 -11.88 1.56
CA SER A 153 22.50 -12.61 2.80
C SER A 153 22.50 -11.72 4.05
N CYS A 154 22.99 -10.48 3.94
CA CYS A 154 22.90 -9.50 5.02
C CYS A 154 21.43 -9.31 5.41
N PRO A 155 21.05 -9.41 6.71
CA PRO A 155 19.70 -9.12 7.16
C PRO A 155 19.17 -7.78 6.62
N THR A 156 17.91 -7.76 6.18
CA THR A 156 17.24 -6.53 5.71
C THR A 156 16.97 -5.57 6.85
N ILE A 157 16.51 -6.12 7.97
CA ILE A 157 15.92 -5.36 9.05
C ILE A 157 16.21 -6.05 10.38
N PHE A 158 16.58 -5.25 11.37
CA PHE A 158 16.54 -5.60 12.77
C PHE A 158 15.37 -4.85 13.41
N GLU A 159 14.75 -5.43 14.43
CA GLU A 159 13.59 -4.85 15.10
C GLU A 159 13.86 -4.73 16.59
N VAL A 160 13.47 -3.58 17.15
CA VAL A 160 13.45 -3.31 18.59
C VAL A 160 12.01 -3.04 19.00
N GLU A 161 11.50 -3.78 19.99
CA GLU A 161 10.10 -3.65 20.38
C GLU A 161 9.84 -2.38 21.20
N ARG A 162 8.78 -1.65 20.85
CA ARG A 162 8.29 -0.51 21.63
C ARG A 162 7.24 -0.96 22.66
N GLY A 163 7.41 -0.52 23.90
CA GLY A 163 6.42 -0.62 24.97
C GLY A 163 6.77 -1.62 26.07
N GLY A 164 6.77 -1.15 27.33
CA GLY A 164 6.95 -1.97 28.54
C GLY A 164 8.39 -2.40 28.86
N SER A 165 9.33 -2.27 27.93
CA SER A 165 10.75 -2.51 28.18
C SER A 165 11.36 -1.39 29.03
N SER A 166 12.13 -1.74 30.06
CA SER A 166 12.96 -0.77 30.78
C SER A 166 14.04 -0.21 29.86
N GLN A 167 14.57 0.98 30.14
CA GLN A 167 15.70 1.55 29.39
C GLN A 167 16.90 0.59 29.32
N GLN A 168 17.14 -0.18 30.39
CA GLN A 168 18.17 -1.21 30.42
C GLN A 168 17.90 -2.35 29.42
N LYS A 169 16.66 -2.82 29.31
CA LYS A 169 16.29 -3.86 28.34
C LYS A 169 16.46 -3.33 26.91
N LEU A 170 16.00 -2.12 26.63
CA LEU A 170 16.24 -1.47 25.32
C LEU A 170 17.74 -1.34 25.02
N GLN A 171 18.55 -0.96 25.99
CA GLN A 171 20.01 -0.85 25.82
C GLN A 171 20.64 -2.20 25.48
N GLN A 172 20.20 -3.28 26.14
CA GLN A 172 20.65 -4.64 25.86
C GLN A 172 20.26 -5.08 24.44
N GLU A 173 19.02 -4.81 24.03
CA GLU A 173 18.53 -5.12 22.69
C GLU A 173 19.33 -4.38 21.61
N PHE A 174 19.50 -3.06 21.72
CA PHE A 174 20.32 -2.29 20.76
C PHE A 174 21.78 -2.74 20.76
N THR A 175 22.37 -3.03 21.92
CA THR A 175 23.74 -3.52 22.01
C THR A 175 23.90 -4.86 21.29
N ALA A 176 22.96 -5.79 21.50
CA ALA A 176 22.97 -7.09 20.82
C ALA A 176 22.83 -6.94 19.30
N ILE A 177 21.94 -6.06 18.83
CA ILE A 177 21.77 -5.76 17.40
C ILE A 177 23.05 -5.15 16.82
N PHE A 178 23.63 -4.15 17.48
CA PHE A 178 24.86 -3.53 17.01
C PHE A 178 26.05 -4.47 17.00
N GLN A 179 26.14 -5.41 17.94
CA GLN A 179 27.16 -6.45 17.92
C GLN A 179 27.02 -7.37 16.69
N GLN A 180 25.79 -7.74 16.33
CA GLN A 180 25.51 -8.48 15.10
C GLN A 180 25.90 -7.65 13.86
N ILE A 181 25.50 -6.39 13.80
CA ILE A 181 25.87 -5.47 12.71
C ILE A 181 27.39 -5.31 12.61
N LYS A 182 28.11 -5.25 13.73
CA LYS A 182 29.57 -5.16 13.76
C LYS A 182 30.23 -6.37 13.09
N GLN A 183 29.70 -7.57 13.30
CA GLN A 183 30.17 -8.78 12.62
C GLN A 183 29.93 -8.70 11.11
N LEU A 184 28.83 -8.07 10.69
CA LEU A 184 28.48 -7.84 9.28
C LEU A 184 29.30 -6.73 8.61
N LEU A 185 30.18 -6.02 9.32
CA LEU A 185 31.10 -5.04 8.72
C LEU A 185 32.25 -5.69 7.97
N ASN A 186 32.52 -6.97 8.19
CA ASN A 186 33.49 -7.72 7.40
C ASN A 186 32.84 -8.18 6.10
N VAL A 187 33.00 -7.36 5.06
CA VAL A 187 32.34 -7.53 3.78
C VAL A 187 33.32 -7.99 2.70
N GLN A 188 32.79 -8.50 1.60
CA GLN A 188 33.58 -9.02 0.50
C GLN A 188 34.23 -7.88 -0.30
N LEU A 189 35.53 -8.02 -0.62
CA LEU A 189 36.33 -6.94 -1.23
C LEU A 189 35.88 -6.56 -2.65
N LYS A 190 35.48 -7.54 -3.46
CA LYS A 190 35.08 -7.34 -4.86
C LYS A 190 34.00 -8.34 -5.28
N HIS A 191 33.27 -8.01 -6.35
CA HIS A 191 32.47 -8.99 -7.08
C HIS A 191 33.33 -9.74 -8.09
N PHE A 192 32.86 -10.93 -8.49
CA PHE A 192 33.48 -11.72 -9.55
C PHE A 192 32.79 -11.49 -10.88
N GLN A 193 33.56 -11.50 -11.96
CA GLN A 193 33.03 -11.44 -13.33
C GLN A 193 32.72 -12.85 -13.82
N VAL A 194 31.61 -13.00 -14.55
CA VAL A 194 31.25 -14.23 -15.23
C VAL A 194 31.26 -14.04 -16.75
N ASN A 195 31.59 -15.10 -17.49
CA ASN A 195 31.72 -15.06 -18.95
C ASN A 195 30.39 -15.10 -19.71
N GLN A 196 29.26 -15.22 -19.02
CA GLN A 196 27.92 -15.24 -19.62
C GLN A 196 26.88 -14.61 -18.67
N PRO A 197 25.71 -14.18 -19.17
CA PRO A 197 24.68 -13.59 -18.34
C PRO A 197 24.12 -14.59 -17.31
N VAL A 198 24.01 -14.15 -16.06
CA VAL A 198 23.46 -14.94 -14.94
C VAL A 198 22.38 -14.16 -14.19
N TYR A 199 21.58 -14.87 -13.41
CA TYR A 199 20.59 -14.31 -12.50
C TYR A 199 21.11 -14.44 -11.07
N GLN A 200 21.10 -13.35 -10.29
CA GLN A 200 21.49 -13.40 -8.87
C GLN A 200 20.46 -14.16 -8.03
N THR A 201 19.18 -14.11 -8.43
CA THR A 201 18.08 -14.81 -7.78
C THR A 201 17.11 -15.33 -8.84
N ILE A 202 16.22 -16.25 -8.47
CA ILE A 202 15.16 -16.76 -9.34
C ILE A 202 14.15 -15.64 -9.67
N ALA A 203 13.93 -14.70 -8.75
CA ALA A 203 13.04 -13.54 -8.93
C ALA A 203 13.63 -12.44 -9.84
N SER A 204 14.91 -12.54 -10.20
CA SER A 204 15.59 -11.50 -10.98
C SER A 204 15.03 -11.41 -12.40
N LYS A 205 14.55 -10.23 -12.78
CA LYS A 205 14.03 -9.93 -14.13
C LYS A 205 15.13 -9.55 -15.13
N VAL A 206 16.32 -9.25 -14.63
CA VAL A 206 17.47 -8.77 -15.40
C VAL A 206 18.67 -9.66 -15.10
N THR A 207 19.43 -10.01 -16.13
CA THR A 207 20.69 -10.73 -15.98
C THR A 207 21.85 -9.79 -15.70
N THR A 208 22.91 -10.32 -15.09
CA THR A 208 24.16 -9.60 -14.81
C THR A 208 25.35 -10.43 -15.26
N GLN A 209 26.51 -9.79 -15.38
CA GLN A 209 27.80 -10.45 -15.59
C GLN A 209 28.68 -10.40 -14.34
N THR A 210 28.12 -10.00 -13.20
CA THR A 210 28.82 -9.93 -11.92
C THR A 210 28.08 -10.69 -10.83
N VAL A 211 28.79 -11.50 -10.06
CA VAL A 211 28.21 -12.23 -8.91
C VAL A 211 28.90 -11.84 -7.61
N VAL A 212 28.13 -11.85 -6.54
CA VAL A 212 28.61 -11.56 -5.19
C VAL A 212 29.37 -12.79 -4.67
N PRO A 213 30.53 -12.64 -4.02
CA PRO A 213 31.26 -13.77 -3.45
C PRO A 213 30.44 -14.51 -2.40
N ASN A 214 30.65 -15.82 -2.30
CA ASN A 214 29.96 -16.70 -1.34
C ASN A 214 28.43 -16.63 -1.43
N GLU A 215 27.89 -16.37 -2.62
CA GLU A 215 26.46 -16.41 -2.87
C GLU A 215 26.12 -17.35 -4.02
N PRO A 216 24.98 -18.05 -3.92
CA PRO A 216 24.48 -18.85 -5.00
C PRO A 216 23.87 -17.95 -6.08
N PHE A 217 23.99 -18.37 -7.32
CA PHE A 217 23.38 -17.70 -8.46
C PHE A 217 22.96 -18.73 -9.51
N LEU A 218 22.21 -18.28 -10.50
CA LEU A 218 21.53 -19.13 -11.46
C LEU A 218 21.91 -18.79 -12.89
N THR A 219 22.11 -19.80 -13.72
CA THR A 219 22.17 -19.64 -15.18
C THR A 219 21.14 -20.53 -15.84
N LYS A 220 20.63 -20.04 -16.96
CA LYS A 220 19.74 -20.77 -17.84
C LYS A 220 20.60 -21.56 -18.82
N ASP A 221 20.38 -22.86 -18.90
CA ASP A 221 21.00 -23.74 -19.88
C ASP A 221 20.38 -23.45 -21.25
N ASP A 222 21.22 -22.98 -22.16
CA ASP A 222 20.87 -22.68 -23.54
C ASP A 222 21.24 -23.82 -24.50
N GLY A 223 21.75 -24.94 -23.97
CA GLY A 223 22.22 -26.09 -24.74
C GLY A 223 23.59 -25.89 -25.41
N ASN A 224 24.22 -24.72 -25.29
CA ASN A 224 25.50 -24.43 -25.94
C ASN A 224 26.73 -24.93 -25.17
N ASN A 225 26.55 -25.64 -24.05
CA ASN A 225 27.60 -26.31 -23.27
C ASN A 225 28.85 -25.43 -22.99
N LYS A 226 28.69 -24.11 -22.96
CA LYS A 226 29.78 -23.21 -22.58
C LYS A 226 29.96 -23.34 -21.07
N ASN A 227 31.14 -23.79 -20.69
CA ASN A 227 31.52 -23.87 -19.29
C ASN A 227 31.50 -22.46 -18.68
N LEU A 228 30.74 -22.31 -17.60
CA LEU A 228 30.68 -21.07 -16.85
C LEU A 228 32.05 -20.80 -16.19
N GLN A 229 32.54 -19.58 -16.35
CA GLN A 229 33.79 -19.12 -15.75
C GLN A 229 33.56 -17.98 -14.77
N LEU A 230 34.33 -17.96 -13.70
CA LEU A 230 34.33 -16.96 -12.63
C LEU A 230 35.74 -16.37 -12.52
N ASP A 231 35.92 -15.11 -12.94
CA ASP A 231 37.24 -14.48 -13.13
C ASP A 231 38.18 -15.35 -14.01
N GLY A 232 37.63 -16.02 -15.03
CA GLY A 232 38.38 -16.90 -15.95
C GLY A 232 38.55 -18.35 -15.48
N GLU A 233 38.23 -18.66 -14.22
CA GLU A 233 38.28 -20.04 -13.70
C GLU A 233 36.96 -20.77 -13.97
N GLN A 234 37.03 -21.96 -14.55
CA GLN A 234 35.84 -22.77 -14.77
C GLN A 234 35.23 -23.26 -13.45
N ILE A 235 33.92 -23.07 -13.29
CA ILE A 235 33.15 -23.56 -12.14
C ILE A 235 32.07 -24.54 -12.58
N LYS A 236 31.70 -25.46 -11.68
CA LYS A 236 30.67 -26.48 -11.92
C LYS A 236 29.37 -26.09 -11.21
N PRO A 237 28.20 -26.53 -11.71
CA PRO A 237 26.96 -26.42 -10.96
C PRO A 237 27.07 -27.08 -9.59
N THR A 238 26.41 -26.51 -8.59
CA THR A 238 26.28 -27.08 -7.25
C THR A 238 24.93 -27.78 -7.10
N LEU A 239 24.95 -28.97 -6.47
CA LEU A 239 23.75 -29.66 -6.02
C LEU A 239 23.60 -29.65 -4.50
N ASN A 240 24.50 -28.97 -3.78
CA ASN A 240 24.41 -28.81 -2.33
C ASN A 240 23.08 -28.13 -1.96
N PRO A 241 22.19 -28.81 -1.20
CA PRO A 241 20.89 -28.24 -0.84
C PRO A 241 20.99 -26.94 -0.03
N LEU A 242 22.07 -26.71 0.72
CA LEU A 242 22.26 -25.44 1.45
C LEU A 242 22.42 -24.24 0.49
N HIS A 243 23.19 -24.39 -0.58
CA HIS A 243 23.36 -23.34 -1.59
C HIS A 243 22.04 -23.07 -2.33
N ILE A 244 21.29 -24.13 -2.62
CA ILE A 244 19.99 -24.03 -3.27
C ILE A 244 18.97 -23.36 -2.34
N GLY A 245 18.95 -23.72 -1.05
CA GLY A 245 18.11 -23.08 -0.04
C GLY A 245 18.40 -21.60 0.10
N GLN A 246 19.68 -21.21 0.13
CA GLN A 246 20.09 -19.81 0.15
C GLN A 246 19.63 -19.06 -1.12
N LEU A 247 19.70 -19.68 -2.31
CA LEU A 247 19.18 -19.08 -3.55
C LEU A 247 17.66 -18.85 -3.46
N ILE A 248 16.91 -19.83 -2.97
CA ILE A 248 15.46 -19.75 -2.80
C ILE A 248 15.12 -18.63 -1.82
N GLN A 249 15.77 -18.62 -0.66
CA GLN A 249 15.60 -17.61 0.38
C GLN A 249 15.84 -16.19 -0.16
N ASN A 250 16.98 -15.97 -0.84
CA ASN A 250 17.29 -14.70 -1.48
C ASN A 250 16.23 -14.30 -2.52
N SER A 251 15.70 -15.28 -3.26
CA SER A 251 14.67 -15.07 -4.28
C SER A 251 13.33 -14.66 -3.68
N VAL A 252 12.88 -15.34 -2.62
CA VAL A 252 11.66 -15.00 -1.89
C VAL A 252 11.79 -13.62 -1.27
N GLN A 253 12.92 -13.35 -0.60
CA GLN A 253 13.18 -12.04 0.01
C GLN A 253 13.12 -10.91 -1.02
N GLN A 254 13.76 -11.09 -2.19
CA GLN A 254 13.71 -10.12 -3.28
C GLN A 254 12.29 -9.91 -3.82
N GLU A 255 11.53 -10.98 -4.05
CA GLU A 255 10.16 -10.87 -4.59
C GLU A 255 9.21 -10.22 -3.58
N VAL A 256 9.32 -10.57 -2.29
CA VAL A 256 8.56 -9.94 -1.21
C VAL A 256 8.86 -8.43 -1.16
N ILE A 257 10.13 -8.04 -1.22
CA ILE A 257 10.55 -6.63 -1.27
C ILE A 257 9.98 -5.94 -2.53
N GLU A 258 10.03 -6.58 -3.69
CA GLU A 258 9.53 -6.02 -4.95
C GLU A 258 8.02 -5.84 -4.95
N ALA A 259 7.28 -6.85 -4.52
CA ALA A 259 5.83 -6.85 -4.44
C ALA A 259 5.33 -5.83 -3.41
N ALA A 260 5.98 -5.73 -2.24
CA ALA A 260 5.65 -4.71 -1.24
C ALA A 260 5.90 -3.29 -1.76
N THR A 261 7.04 -3.07 -2.43
CA THR A 261 7.43 -1.75 -2.95
C THR A 261 6.50 -1.25 -4.05
N LYS A 262 6.14 -2.12 -5.01
CA LYS A 262 5.37 -1.73 -6.20
C LYS A 262 3.87 -1.93 -6.05
N LYS A 263 3.42 -2.60 -4.99
CA LYS A 263 2.08 -3.21 -4.91
C LYS A 263 1.77 -4.00 -6.18
N ASP A 264 2.76 -4.77 -6.67
CA ASP A 264 2.68 -5.45 -7.97
C ASP A 264 1.53 -6.48 -7.93
N PRO A 265 0.45 -6.30 -8.70
CA PRO A 265 -0.65 -7.26 -8.72
C PRO A 265 -0.24 -8.62 -9.30
N ASN A 266 0.91 -8.70 -9.97
CA ASN A 266 1.43 -9.92 -10.58
C ASN A 266 2.40 -10.69 -9.68
N SER A 267 2.55 -10.32 -8.40
CA SER A 267 3.47 -11.03 -7.50
C SER A 267 3.20 -12.53 -7.45
N GLY A 268 1.94 -12.96 -7.47
CA GLY A 268 1.56 -14.38 -7.54
C GLY A 268 2.13 -15.09 -8.77
N GLN A 269 2.12 -14.44 -9.95
CA GLN A 269 2.71 -15.01 -11.16
C GLN A 269 4.24 -15.13 -11.08
N ASN A 270 4.90 -14.22 -10.36
CA ASN A 270 6.34 -14.31 -10.14
C ASN A 270 6.67 -15.47 -9.20
N PHE A 271 5.86 -15.70 -8.17
CA PHE A 271 5.99 -16.88 -7.30
C PHE A 271 5.68 -18.19 -8.01
N GLU A 272 4.70 -18.23 -8.93
CA GLU A 272 4.45 -19.41 -9.77
C GLU A 272 5.65 -19.75 -10.67
N LYS A 273 6.26 -18.74 -11.29
CA LYS A 273 7.52 -18.92 -12.04
C LYS A 273 8.64 -19.42 -11.13
N MET A 274 8.74 -18.86 -9.92
CA MET A 274 9.74 -19.29 -8.93
C MET A 274 9.53 -20.75 -8.55
N LYS A 275 8.30 -21.15 -8.21
CA LYS A 275 7.91 -22.54 -7.91
C LYS A 275 8.34 -23.50 -9.01
N ALA A 276 8.06 -23.18 -10.27
CA ALA A 276 8.47 -24.01 -11.41
C ALA A 276 9.99 -24.20 -11.50
N VAL A 277 10.77 -23.11 -11.34
CA VAL A 277 12.24 -23.18 -11.35
C VAL A 277 12.77 -23.98 -10.16
N VAL A 278 12.19 -23.78 -8.98
CA VAL A 278 12.57 -24.50 -7.75
C VAL A 278 12.30 -25.99 -7.88
N GLN A 279 11.13 -26.41 -8.37
CA GLN A 279 10.81 -27.82 -8.60
C GLN A 279 11.79 -28.48 -9.58
N GLN A 280 12.20 -27.76 -10.62
CA GLN A 280 13.21 -28.24 -11.55
C GLN A 280 14.59 -28.40 -10.90
N ILE A 281 15.00 -27.47 -10.03
CA ILE A 281 16.27 -27.56 -9.31
C ILE A 281 16.24 -28.72 -8.30
N VAL A 282 15.15 -28.84 -7.53
CA VAL A 282 15.00 -29.88 -6.49
C VAL A 282 14.96 -31.28 -7.09
N SER A 283 14.28 -31.49 -8.22
CA SER A 283 14.24 -32.80 -8.87
C SER A 283 15.62 -33.28 -9.34
N LYS A 284 16.55 -32.37 -9.66
CA LYS A 284 17.95 -32.72 -9.98
C LYS A 284 18.73 -33.21 -8.75
N ILE A 285 18.36 -32.79 -7.54
CA ILE A 285 18.96 -33.26 -6.29
C ILE A 285 18.50 -34.71 -6.03
N GLU A 286 17.18 -34.96 -6.14
CA GLU A 286 16.57 -36.27 -5.85
C GLU A 286 17.11 -37.41 -6.72
N ILE A 287 17.55 -37.12 -7.95
CA ILE A 287 18.08 -38.15 -8.87
C ILE A 287 19.44 -38.71 -8.40
N ASN A 288 20.22 -37.95 -7.60
CA ASN A 288 21.58 -38.33 -7.22
C ASN A 288 21.69 -39.02 -5.84
N ASN A 289 20.55 -39.28 -5.17
CA ASN A 289 20.34 -39.83 -3.82
C ASN A 289 21.48 -40.68 -3.20
N GLU A 290 22.21 -40.06 -2.26
CA GLU A 290 22.80 -40.71 -1.07
C GLU A 290 21.91 -40.41 0.17
N GLU A 291 21.83 -41.29 1.18
CA GLU A 291 20.99 -41.09 2.40
C GLU A 291 21.21 -39.73 3.09
N LYS A 292 22.42 -39.17 2.98
CA LYS A 292 22.82 -37.89 3.57
C LYS A 292 22.09 -36.68 2.95
N ASP A 293 21.62 -36.80 1.72
CA ASP A 293 20.92 -35.71 1.03
C ASP A 293 19.49 -35.55 1.53
N GLN A 294 18.85 -36.63 2.02
CA GLN A 294 17.48 -36.58 2.53
C GLN A 294 17.34 -35.70 3.77
N GLU A 295 18.32 -35.74 4.69
CA GLU A 295 18.31 -34.90 5.88
C GLU A 295 18.53 -33.42 5.52
N THR A 296 19.33 -33.16 4.48
CA THR A 296 19.60 -31.80 4.01
C THR A 296 18.40 -31.22 3.23
N ILE A 297 17.66 -32.03 2.47
CA ILE A 297 16.41 -31.61 1.81
C ILE A 297 15.35 -31.21 2.84
N LYS A 298 15.30 -31.84 4.03
CA LYS A 298 14.38 -31.42 5.11
C LYS A 298 14.62 -29.98 5.57
N VAL A 299 15.79 -29.38 5.30
CA VAL A 299 16.07 -27.97 5.58
C VAL A 299 15.28 -27.05 4.63
N LEU A 300 15.02 -27.52 3.40
CA LEU A 300 14.32 -26.74 2.38
C LEU A 300 12.80 -26.73 2.55
N VAL A 301 12.23 -27.75 3.21
CA VAL A 301 10.77 -27.98 3.24
C VAL A 301 9.97 -26.71 3.62
N PRO A 302 10.30 -25.96 4.68
CA PRO A 302 9.51 -24.76 5.01
C PRO A 302 9.66 -23.61 4.02
N LEU A 303 10.82 -23.48 3.36
CA LEU A 303 10.99 -22.51 2.27
C LEU A 303 10.17 -22.91 1.04
N LEU A 304 10.13 -24.20 0.72
CA LEU A 304 9.32 -24.71 -0.39
C LEU A 304 7.83 -24.50 -0.12
N ASP A 305 7.35 -24.81 1.09
CA ASP A 305 5.97 -24.56 1.49
C ASP A 305 5.63 -23.07 1.42
N LEU A 306 6.53 -22.20 1.88
CA LEU A 306 6.34 -20.75 1.77
C LEU A 306 6.18 -20.31 0.30
N VAL A 307 7.04 -20.77 -0.60
CA VAL A 307 6.96 -20.49 -2.05
C VAL A 307 5.64 -21.00 -2.62
N ASP A 308 5.22 -22.21 -2.23
CA ASP A 308 3.96 -22.81 -2.67
C ASP A 308 2.75 -21.99 -2.20
N LYS A 309 2.71 -21.57 -0.93
CA LYS A 309 1.63 -20.73 -0.41
C LYS A 309 1.52 -19.39 -1.15
N PHE A 310 2.65 -18.78 -1.49
CA PHE A 310 2.65 -17.55 -2.29
C PHE A 310 2.18 -17.78 -3.72
N ALA A 311 2.66 -18.83 -4.37
CA ALA A 311 2.32 -19.18 -5.75
C ALA A 311 0.82 -19.47 -5.90
N GLU A 312 0.27 -20.30 -5.00
CA GLU A 312 -1.14 -20.68 -4.96
C GLU A 312 -2.07 -19.52 -4.56
N GLY A 313 -1.52 -18.38 -4.14
CA GLY A 313 -2.29 -17.23 -3.67
C GLY A 313 -2.93 -17.45 -2.29
N ASN A 314 -2.58 -18.53 -1.60
CA ASN A 314 -2.94 -18.81 -0.21
C ASN A 314 -2.30 -17.80 0.74
N LEU A 315 -1.15 -17.25 0.36
CA LEU A 315 -0.47 -16.14 1.01
C LEU A 315 -0.18 -15.05 -0.02
N ARG A 316 -0.71 -13.85 0.19
CA ARG A 316 -0.51 -12.72 -0.73
C ARG A 316 0.34 -11.67 -0.06
N VAL A 317 1.38 -11.21 -0.75
CA VAL A 317 2.25 -10.15 -0.23
C VAL A 317 1.45 -8.89 0.10
N GLN A 318 0.39 -8.61 -0.67
CA GLN A 318 -0.50 -7.47 -0.48
C GLN A 318 -1.33 -7.53 0.81
N ASP A 319 -1.51 -8.74 1.37
CA ASP A 319 -2.28 -8.96 2.61
C ASP A 319 -1.39 -8.91 3.86
N LEU A 320 -0.06 -8.80 3.69
CA LEU A 320 0.88 -8.65 4.78
C LEU A 320 0.90 -7.19 5.24
N ASP A 321 0.47 -6.95 6.48
CA ASP A 321 0.72 -5.67 7.14
C ASP A 321 2.23 -5.49 7.42
N GLU A 322 2.62 -4.28 7.82
CA GLU A 322 4.02 -3.95 8.07
C GLU A 322 4.64 -4.87 9.15
N LYS A 323 3.89 -5.25 10.19
CA LYS A 323 4.41 -6.13 11.23
C LYS A 323 4.70 -7.53 10.69
N LYS A 324 3.76 -8.11 9.93
CA LYS A 324 3.92 -9.43 9.29
C LYS A 324 5.06 -9.40 8.27
N MET A 325 5.20 -8.31 7.54
CA MET A 325 6.31 -8.11 6.60
C MET A 325 7.66 -8.13 7.32
N THR A 326 7.81 -7.36 8.41
CA THR A 326 9.03 -7.36 9.23
C THR A 326 9.32 -8.75 9.76
N MET A 327 8.31 -9.43 10.32
CA MET A 327 8.45 -10.78 10.87
C MET A 327 8.94 -11.76 9.82
N LEU A 328 8.32 -11.77 8.62
CA LEU A 328 8.75 -12.61 7.51
C LEU A 328 10.20 -12.33 7.13
N GLN A 329 10.55 -11.05 6.91
CA GLN A 329 11.89 -10.67 6.47
C GLN A 329 12.98 -10.98 7.49
N LYS A 330 12.70 -10.80 8.78
CA LYS A 330 13.60 -11.12 9.90
C LYS A 330 13.86 -12.63 9.99
N ASN A 331 12.81 -13.40 9.79
CA ASN A 331 12.79 -14.83 10.10
C ASN A 331 12.95 -15.75 8.88
N ILE A 332 13.04 -15.22 7.67
CA ILE A 332 13.14 -16.02 6.44
C ILE A 332 14.40 -16.92 6.41
N ASN A 333 15.38 -16.66 7.26
CA ASN A 333 16.60 -17.46 7.39
C ASN A 333 16.47 -18.53 8.49
N GLN A 334 15.34 -18.57 9.21
CA GLN A 334 15.10 -19.43 10.37
C GLN A 334 13.95 -20.38 10.07
N LYS A 335 14.28 -21.65 9.83
CA LYS A 335 13.35 -22.70 9.40
C LYS A 335 12.09 -22.79 10.29
N ASP A 336 12.29 -22.84 11.60
CA ASP A 336 11.19 -23.02 12.56
C ASP A 336 10.26 -21.80 12.58
N GLU A 337 10.83 -20.61 12.42
CA GLU A 337 10.07 -19.36 12.36
C GLU A 337 9.30 -19.19 11.05
N ILE A 338 9.81 -19.69 9.92
CA ILE A 338 9.03 -19.73 8.66
C ILE A 338 7.77 -20.58 8.86
N THR A 339 7.91 -21.74 9.49
CA THR A 339 6.76 -22.63 9.77
C THR A 339 5.75 -21.93 10.69
N GLN A 340 6.23 -21.29 11.76
CA GLN A 340 5.38 -20.49 12.64
C GLN A 340 4.71 -19.32 11.90
N PHE A 341 5.42 -18.66 10.99
CA PHE A 341 4.87 -17.57 10.17
C PHE A 341 3.72 -18.08 9.30
N ILE A 342 3.93 -19.20 8.60
CA ILE A 342 2.90 -19.84 7.78
C ILE A 342 1.69 -20.23 8.64
N ASP A 343 1.91 -20.79 9.83
CA ASP A 343 0.84 -21.15 10.77
C ASP A 343 0.07 -19.94 11.29
N ILE A 344 0.75 -18.85 11.66
CA ILE A 344 0.12 -17.60 12.09
C ILE A 344 -0.74 -17.05 10.97
N PHE A 345 -0.21 -17.02 9.75
CA PHE A 345 -0.92 -16.51 8.60
C PHE A 345 -2.11 -17.40 8.20
N ALA A 346 -1.91 -18.73 8.20
CA ALA A 346 -2.96 -19.71 8.01
C ALA A 346 -4.04 -19.57 9.09
N LYS A 347 -3.68 -19.35 10.35
CA LYS A 347 -4.65 -19.08 11.42
C LYS A 347 -5.39 -17.77 11.21
N ASP A 348 -4.73 -16.69 10.82
CA ASP A 348 -5.40 -15.42 10.51
C ASP A 348 -6.38 -15.56 9.34
N ASN A 349 -6.00 -16.35 8.32
CA ASN A 349 -6.85 -16.69 7.19
C ASN A 349 -7.90 -17.77 7.52
N HIS A 350 -7.68 -18.65 8.49
CA HIS A 350 -8.71 -19.56 9.00
C HIS A 350 -9.59 -18.88 10.05
N VAL A 351 -9.17 -17.78 10.64
CA VAL A 351 -10.01 -16.86 11.44
C VAL A 351 -10.89 -15.99 10.51
N GLU A 352 -10.74 -16.10 9.18
CA GLU A 352 -11.82 -15.81 8.21
C GLU A 352 -12.91 -16.91 8.17
N GLN A 353 -12.75 -18.09 8.78
CA GLN A 353 -13.78 -19.15 8.77
C GLN A 353 -14.80 -19.10 9.92
N ILE A 354 -14.86 -18.02 10.71
CA ILE A 354 -16.13 -17.53 11.26
C ILE A 354 -16.11 -16.01 11.23
N GLN A 355 -16.23 -15.43 10.03
CA GLN A 355 -16.85 -14.11 9.94
C GLN A 355 -18.27 -14.28 10.47
N SER A 356 -18.47 -14.01 11.76
CA SER A 356 -19.81 -13.81 12.28
C SER A 356 -20.32 -12.50 11.68
N LYS A 357 -21.63 -12.43 11.49
CA LYS A 357 -22.34 -11.21 11.09
C LYS A 357 -21.81 -9.96 11.82
N GLY A 358 -21.68 -10.02 13.15
CA GLY A 358 -21.15 -8.91 13.97
C GLY A 358 -19.69 -8.53 13.70
N LYS A 359 -18.82 -9.45 13.26
CA LYS A 359 -17.43 -9.13 12.92
C LYS A 359 -17.34 -8.31 11.62
N VAL A 360 -18.16 -8.65 10.62
CA VAL A 360 -18.23 -7.91 9.35
C VAL A 360 -18.71 -6.48 9.58
N GLU A 361 -19.73 -6.31 10.43
CA GLU A 361 -20.26 -5.00 10.84
C GLU A 361 -19.21 -4.15 11.56
N ILE A 362 -18.58 -4.69 12.61
CA ILE A 362 -17.54 -4.00 13.39
C ILE A 362 -16.37 -3.59 12.48
N ASN A 363 -15.98 -4.46 11.53
CA ASN A 363 -14.91 -4.15 10.58
C ASN A 363 -15.27 -3.00 9.65
N LEU A 364 -16.46 -3.00 9.04
CA LEU A 364 -16.95 -1.90 8.20
C LEU A 364 -16.96 -0.58 8.99
N GLN A 365 -17.57 -0.61 10.17
CA GLN A 365 -17.68 0.53 11.07
C GLN A 365 -16.31 1.08 11.51
N THR A 366 -15.37 0.18 11.85
CA THR A 366 -14.00 0.54 12.27
C THR A 366 -13.20 1.12 11.11
N LYS A 367 -13.28 0.51 9.91
CA LYS A 367 -12.59 1.01 8.71
C LYS A 367 -13.10 2.41 8.33
N LEU A 368 -14.42 2.65 8.34
CA LEU A 368 -15.00 3.97 8.06
C LEU A 368 -14.65 5.01 9.14
N ASN A 369 -14.64 4.63 10.42
CA ASN A 369 -14.16 5.50 11.50
C ASN A 369 -12.69 5.88 11.34
N LYS A 370 -11.83 4.93 10.93
CA LYS A 370 -10.42 5.20 10.62
C LYS A 370 -10.27 6.12 9.41
N ALA A 371 -11.08 5.94 8.37
CA ALA A 371 -11.10 6.84 7.22
C ALA A 371 -11.46 8.28 7.63
N LYS A 372 -12.44 8.45 8.54
CA LYS A 372 -12.79 9.76 9.14
C LYS A 372 -11.61 10.43 9.85
N LEU A 373 -10.83 9.66 10.60
CA LEU A 373 -9.65 10.16 11.32
C LEU A 373 -8.50 10.47 10.36
N GLY A 374 -8.35 9.70 9.28
CA GLY A 374 -7.39 9.94 8.20
C GLY A 374 -7.63 11.23 7.40
N CYS A 375 -8.82 11.84 7.50
CA CYS A 375 -9.08 13.18 6.93
C CYS A 375 -8.35 14.30 7.67
N TYR A 376 -8.02 14.08 8.96
CA TYR A 376 -7.29 15.03 9.80
C TYR A 376 -5.84 14.59 10.04
N VAL A 377 -5.56 13.30 9.85
CA VAL A 377 -4.22 12.72 9.99
C VAL A 377 -3.76 12.28 8.60
N ARG A 378 -2.85 13.07 8.01
CA ARG A 378 -2.14 12.70 6.78
C ARG A 378 -1.77 11.21 6.83
N SER A 379 -2.14 10.44 5.80
CA SER A 379 -1.61 9.10 5.62
C SER A 379 -0.10 9.19 5.55
N ASN A 380 0.57 8.63 6.55
CA ASN A 380 1.99 8.79 6.77
C ASN A 380 2.87 8.08 5.70
N ILE A 381 2.32 7.18 4.85
CA ILE A 381 3.14 6.37 3.91
C ILE A 381 3.29 6.98 2.51
N THR A 382 2.34 7.78 2.00
CA THR A 382 2.30 8.08 0.55
C THR A 382 2.30 9.54 0.14
N LYS A 383 2.17 10.52 1.06
CA LYS A 383 2.10 11.98 0.78
C LYS A 383 1.17 12.47 -0.35
N LYS A 384 0.54 11.60 -1.13
CA LYS A 384 -0.75 11.88 -1.74
C LYS A 384 -1.77 11.76 -0.61
N PRO A 385 -2.57 12.79 -0.31
CA PRO A 385 -3.80 12.55 0.43
C PRO A 385 -4.48 11.40 -0.30
N LEU A 386 -4.58 10.24 0.37
CA LEU A 386 -5.53 9.23 -0.07
C LEU A 386 -6.84 9.99 -0.05
N ASP A 387 -7.32 10.27 -1.25
CA ASP A 387 -8.53 11.04 -1.42
C ASP A 387 -9.57 10.34 -0.55
N LEU A 388 -10.10 11.05 0.45
CA LEU A 388 -11.05 10.49 1.42
C LEU A 388 -12.10 9.63 0.70
N PHE A 389 -12.54 10.11 -0.45
CA PHE A 389 -13.48 9.47 -1.34
C PHE A 389 -12.96 8.14 -1.90
N GLN A 390 -11.70 8.06 -2.32
CA GLN A 390 -11.06 6.81 -2.74
C GLN A 390 -10.97 5.79 -1.61
N SER A 391 -10.61 6.22 -0.39
CA SER A 391 -10.60 5.31 0.78
C SER A 391 -11.99 4.80 1.10
N ILE A 392 -13.00 5.68 1.09
CA ILE A 392 -14.41 5.29 1.30
C ILE A 392 -14.84 4.28 0.23
N TRP A 393 -14.51 4.53 -1.05
CA TRP A 393 -14.83 3.61 -2.14
C TRP A 393 -14.24 2.21 -1.91
N GLN A 394 -12.95 2.14 -1.58
CA GLN A 394 -12.26 0.88 -1.31
C GLN A 394 -12.87 0.14 -0.12
N ILE A 395 -13.21 0.85 0.95
CA ILE A 395 -13.85 0.27 2.14
C ILE A 395 -15.23 -0.30 1.78
N VAL A 396 -16.05 0.46 1.04
CA VAL A 396 -17.39 0.03 0.61
C VAL A 396 -17.31 -1.19 -0.30
N SER A 397 -16.45 -1.17 -1.31
CA SER A 397 -16.27 -2.29 -2.24
C SER A 397 -15.78 -3.55 -1.51
N GLN A 398 -14.77 -3.41 -0.65
CA GLN A 398 -14.27 -4.54 0.13
C GLN A 398 -15.31 -5.10 1.09
N SER A 399 -16.08 -4.23 1.76
CA SER A 399 -17.11 -4.72 2.67
C SER A 399 -18.24 -5.43 1.94
N LEU A 400 -18.62 -5.03 0.73
CA LEU A 400 -19.58 -5.82 -0.07
C LEU A 400 -19.05 -7.24 -0.36
N ILE A 401 -17.76 -7.39 -0.64
CA ILE A 401 -17.11 -8.70 -0.79
C ILE A 401 -17.16 -9.49 0.52
N ASP A 402 -16.89 -8.83 1.65
CA ASP A 402 -16.96 -9.47 2.97
C ASP A 402 -18.38 -9.99 3.27
N TYR A 403 -19.43 -9.22 2.92
CA TYR A 403 -20.82 -9.67 3.02
C TYR A 403 -21.16 -10.81 2.05
N GLN A 404 -20.62 -10.82 0.83
CA GLN A 404 -20.76 -11.95 -0.10
C GLN A 404 -20.18 -13.22 0.50
N LYS A 405 -18.93 -13.17 1.00
CA LYS A 405 -18.27 -14.30 1.66
C LYS A 405 -19.09 -14.83 2.84
N LEU A 406 -19.71 -13.95 3.63
CA LEU A 406 -20.60 -14.32 4.73
C LEU A 406 -21.82 -15.11 4.23
N ILE A 407 -22.46 -14.67 3.15
CA ILE A 407 -23.65 -15.32 2.56
C ILE A 407 -23.28 -16.65 1.89
N GLU A 408 -22.16 -16.72 1.17
CA GLU A 408 -21.70 -17.96 0.54
C GLU A 408 -21.41 -19.05 1.57
N LYS A 409 -20.89 -18.64 2.73
CA LYS A 409 -20.60 -19.53 3.85
C LYS A 409 -21.85 -20.03 4.57
N ASP A 410 -22.85 -19.16 4.74
CA ASP A 410 -24.11 -19.49 5.38
C ASP A 410 -25.28 -19.04 4.49
N GLN A 411 -25.71 -19.95 3.62
CA GLN A 411 -26.80 -19.71 2.67
C GLN A 411 -28.16 -19.49 3.37
N THR A 412 -28.26 -19.71 4.68
CA THR A 412 -29.48 -19.45 5.45
C THR A 412 -29.62 -17.99 5.86
N GLN A 413 -28.58 -17.17 5.66
CA GLN A 413 -28.61 -15.75 5.98
C GLN A 413 -29.66 -15.01 5.15
N ASP A 414 -30.43 -14.15 5.82
CA ASP A 414 -31.35 -13.22 5.13
C ASP A 414 -30.53 -12.10 4.48
N ILE A 415 -30.27 -12.25 3.17
CA ILE A 415 -29.53 -11.28 2.36
C ILE A 415 -30.18 -9.89 2.44
N LYS A 416 -31.52 -9.82 2.52
CA LYS A 416 -32.24 -8.55 2.62
C LYS A 416 -31.94 -7.84 3.93
N ALA A 417 -31.98 -8.58 5.04
CA ALA A 417 -31.62 -8.05 6.34
C ALA A 417 -30.16 -7.56 6.37
N LEU A 418 -29.23 -8.34 5.81
CA LEU A 418 -27.82 -7.97 5.73
C LEU A 418 -27.58 -6.69 4.90
N MET A 419 -28.28 -6.54 3.77
CA MET A 419 -28.16 -5.35 2.93
C MET A 419 -28.78 -4.10 3.55
N ILE A 420 -29.91 -4.25 4.27
CA ILE A 420 -30.50 -3.16 5.06
C ILE A 420 -29.48 -2.66 6.08
N GLU A 421 -28.84 -3.58 6.79
CA GLU A 421 -27.85 -3.26 7.81
C GLU A 421 -26.58 -2.62 7.24
N PHE A 422 -26.01 -3.20 6.18
CA PHE A 422 -24.88 -2.61 5.46
C PHE A 422 -25.19 -1.17 5.05
N LYS A 423 -26.37 -0.93 4.45
CA LYS A 423 -26.83 0.40 4.05
C LYS A 423 -26.95 1.34 5.24
N ASN A 424 -27.55 0.89 6.34
CA ASN A 424 -27.72 1.71 7.55
C ASN A 424 -26.37 2.13 8.15
N ILE A 425 -25.41 1.22 8.24
CA ILE A 425 -24.05 1.53 8.72
C ILE A 425 -23.42 2.56 7.79
N LEU A 426 -23.49 2.32 6.48
CA LEU A 426 -22.90 3.20 5.48
C LEU A 426 -23.51 4.61 5.52
N ASP A 427 -24.83 4.74 5.55
CA ASP A 427 -25.53 6.03 5.65
C ASP A 427 -25.10 6.80 6.90
N GLN A 428 -25.12 6.15 8.07
CA GLN A 428 -24.71 6.76 9.34
C GLN A 428 -23.25 7.22 9.31
N GLN A 429 -22.35 6.44 8.71
CA GLN A 429 -20.92 6.78 8.67
C GLN A 429 -20.62 7.88 7.66
N LEU A 430 -21.21 7.83 6.48
CA LEU A 430 -21.07 8.89 5.49
C LEU A 430 -21.62 10.21 6.04
N GLU A 431 -22.77 10.18 6.73
CA GLU A 431 -23.32 11.37 7.38
C GLU A 431 -22.34 11.96 8.42
N LYS A 432 -21.70 11.11 9.23
CA LYS A 432 -20.69 11.53 10.21
C LYS A 432 -19.39 12.03 9.58
N ILE A 433 -18.93 11.40 8.50
CA ILE A 433 -17.69 11.77 7.81
C ILE A 433 -17.83 13.15 7.18
N PHE A 434 -18.97 13.40 6.55
CA PHE A 434 -19.16 14.59 5.73
C PHE A 434 -20.06 15.67 6.35
N LYS A 435 -20.38 15.54 7.65
CA LYS A 435 -21.18 16.52 8.40
C LYS A 435 -20.77 17.99 8.16
N TYR A 436 -19.49 18.25 7.88
CA TYR A 436 -18.94 19.59 7.70
C TYR A 436 -18.43 19.87 6.29
N GLN A 437 -18.58 18.94 5.36
CA GLN A 437 -18.06 19.06 3.99
C GLN A 437 -19.19 19.50 3.05
N LYS A 438 -19.08 20.69 2.46
CA LYS A 438 -20.05 21.13 1.45
C LYS A 438 -19.76 20.47 0.10
N PHE A 439 -20.79 20.03 -0.61
CA PHE A 439 -20.65 19.36 -1.90
C PHE A 439 -19.97 20.25 -2.96
N GLU A 440 -20.26 21.55 -2.93
CA GLU A 440 -19.72 22.55 -3.86
C GLU A 440 -18.20 22.76 -3.69
N GLN A 441 -17.64 22.34 -2.56
CA GLN A 441 -16.20 22.42 -2.28
C GLN A 441 -15.44 21.20 -2.82
N LEU A 442 -16.15 20.19 -3.34
CA LEU A 442 -15.54 18.99 -3.88
C LEU A 442 -15.00 19.24 -5.28
N ASN A 443 -13.78 18.78 -5.54
CA ASN A 443 -13.24 18.75 -6.89
C ASN A 443 -14.02 17.73 -7.76
N GLN A 444 -13.85 17.80 -9.08
CA GLN A 444 -14.56 16.91 -10.03
C GLN A 444 -14.31 15.42 -9.78
N LYS A 445 -13.08 15.03 -9.43
CA LYS A 445 -12.72 13.64 -9.12
C LYS A 445 -13.57 13.10 -7.96
N ASN A 446 -13.68 13.88 -6.89
CA ASN A 446 -14.43 13.53 -5.69
C ASN A 446 -15.94 13.45 -5.98
N GLN A 447 -16.46 14.36 -6.81
CA GLN A 447 -17.85 14.33 -7.27
C GLN A 447 -18.16 13.08 -8.11
N ILE A 448 -17.22 12.63 -8.94
CA ILE A 448 -17.35 11.38 -9.72
C ILE A 448 -17.40 10.18 -8.76
N ILE A 449 -16.49 10.10 -7.79
CA ILE A 449 -16.49 9.00 -6.80
C ILE A 449 -17.82 8.98 -6.03
N LEU A 450 -18.32 10.15 -5.60
CA LEU A 450 -19.63 10.25 -4.97
C LEU A 450 -20.76 9.78 -5.87
N SER A 451 -20.71 10.07 -7.17
CA SER A 451 -21.75 9.61 -8.10
C SER A 451 -21.77 8.08 -8.24
N LYS A 452 -20.59 7.44 -8.19
CA LYS A 452 -20.50 5.98 -8.21
C LYS A 452 -20.96 5.38 -6.90
N LEU A 453 -20.63 6.02 -5.78
CA LEU A 453 -21.12 5.60 -4.47
C LEU A 453 -22.64 5.71 -4.39
N ASN A 454 -23.22 6.79 -4.95
CA ASN A 454 -24.66 6.95 -5.09
C ASN A 454 -25.28 5.82 -5.92
N GLU A 455 -24.65 5.43 -7.04
CA GLU A 455 -25.13 4.33 -7.87
C GLU A 455 -25.12 2.98 -7.12
N ILE A 456 -24.10 2.72 -6.27
CA ILE A 456 -24.11 1.56 -5.37
C ILE A 456 -25.30 1.63 -4.40
N LEU A 457 -25.48 2.75 -3.70
CA LEU A 457 -26.59 2.94 -2.76
C LEU A 457 -27.95 2.81 -3.43
N ARG A 458 -28.08 3.31 -4.67
CA ARG A 458 -29.29 3.16 -5.50
C ARG A 458 -29.59 1.69 -5.79
N ARG A 459 -28.58 0.93 -6.23
CA ARG A 459 -28.72 -0.51 -6.51
C ARG A 459 -29.09 -1.28 -5.27
N ILE A 460 -28.44 -1.01 -4.14
CA ILE A 460 -28.77 -1.61 -2.84
C ILE A 460 -30.19 -1.26 -2.42
N THR A 461 -30.61 0.00 -2.55
CA THR A 461 -31.98 0.44 -2.21
C THR A 461 -33.02 -0.25 -3.10
N LYS A 462 -32.77 -0.34 -4.41
CA LYS A 462 -33.62 -1.08 -5.34
C LYS A 462 -33.72 -2.55 -4.93
N LEU A 463 -32.60 -3.16 -4.55
CA LEU A 463 -32.53 -4.55 -4.12
C LEU A 463 -33.37 -4.78 -2.85
N ILE A 464 -33.21 -3.93 -1.84
CA ILE A 464 -34.00 -3.95 -0.60
C ILE A 464 -35.49 -3.77 -0.86
N SER A 465 -35.86 -2.92 -1.84
CA SER A 465 -37.27 -2.62 -2.16
C SER A 465 -38.03 -3.75 -2.86
N GLN A 466 -37.33 -4.78 -3.34
CA GLN A 466 -37.97 -5.92 -4.01
C GLN A 466 -38.89 -6.68 -3.04
N LYS A 467 -40.06 -7.11 -3.55
CA LYS A 467 -41.02 -7.94 -2.81
C LYS A 467 -40.55 -9.38 -2.68
N THR A 468 -39.75 -9.85 -3.63
CA THR A 468 -39.19 -11.20 -3.66
C THR A 468 -37.95 -11.30 -2.76
N PRO A 469 -37.61 -12.50 -2.25
CA PRO A 469 -36.31 -12.76 -1.67
C PRO A 469 -35.19 -12.36 -2.63
N ILE A 470 -34.12 -11.77 -2.11
CA ILE A 470 -32.98 -11.31 -2.89
C ILE A 470 -32.13 -12.51 -3.31
N ASN A 471 -31.73 -12.57 -4.58
CA ASN A 471 -30.81 -13.58 -5.08
C ASN A 471 -29.35 -13.10 -4.90
N ILE A 472 -28.43 -13.99 -4.55
CA ILE A 472 -26.99 -13.69 -4.47
C ILE A 472 -26.43 -13.12 -5.80
N ILE A 473 -27.00 -13.52 -6.94
CA ILE A 473 -26.64 -13.00 -8.27
C ILE A 473 -26.82 -11.49 -8.35
N ASP A 474 -27.88 -10.95 -7.72
CA ASP A 474 -28.12 -9.51 -7.71
C ASP A 474 -27.03 -8.78 -6.90
N LEU A 475 -26.60 -9.35 -5.77
CA LEU A 475 -25.49 -8.81 -4.96
C LEU A 475 -24.16 -8.86 -5.73
N ILE A 476 -23.86 -9.98 -6.40
CA ILE A 476 -22.67 -10.13 -7.25
C ILE A 476 -22.62 -9.01 -8.31
N SER A 477 -23.76 -8.68 -8.94
CA SER A 477 -23.81 -7.59 -9.92
C SER A 477 -23.47 -6.20 -9.35
N ILE A 478 -23.71 -5.97 -8.06
CA ILE A 478 -23.31 -4.74 -7.35
C ILE A 478 -21.81 -4.77 -7.04
N ILE A 479 -21.29 -5.92 -6.64
CA ILE A 479 -19.87 -6.13 -6.36
C ILE A 479 -19.05 -5.95 -7.64
N ASP A 480 -19.44 -6.57 -8.75
CA ASP A 480 -18.80 -6.43 -10.05
C ASP A 480 -18.79 -4.96 -10.49
N PHE A 481 -19.90 -4.24 -10.29
CA PHE A 481 -19.94 -2.80 -10.55
C PHE A 481 -18.93 -2.03 -9.69
N SER A 482 -18.81 -2.38 -8.41
CA SER A 482 -17.86 -1.73 -7.49
C SER A 482 -16.39 -2.02 -7.84
N GLN A 483 -16.09 -3.22 -8.31
CA GLN A 483 -14.72 -3.64 -8.65
C GLN A 483 -14.26 -3.10 -10.00
N ASN A 484 -15.18 -2.94 -10.96
CA ASN A 484 -14.86 -2.43 -12.29
C ASN A 484 -14.56 -0.92 -12.32
N PHE A 485 -14.87 -0.18 -11.26
CA PHE A 485 -14.54 1.23 -11.17
C PHE A 485 -13.09 1.43 -10.69
N ASN A 486 -12.21 1.80 -11.62
CA ASN A 486 -10.84 2.18 -11.30
C ASN A 486 -10.73 3.70 -11.13
N VAL A 487 -10.61 4.14 -9.87
CA VAL A 487 -10.49 5.56 -9.49
C VAL A 487 -9.28 6.25 -10.16
N GLU A 488 -8.20 5.53 -10.38
CA GLU A 488 -6.95 6.10 -10.92
C GLU A 488 -7.02 6.38 -12.43
N LYS A 489 -7.83 5.61 -13.17
CA LYS A 489 -8.00 5.82 -14.63
C LYS A 489 -8.79 7.08 -14.96
N PHE A 490 -9.56 7.63 -14.01
CA PHE A 490 -10.48 8.74 -14.23
C PHE A 490 -9.83 10.13 -14.29
N ASP A 491 -8.61 10.31 -13.76
CA ASP A 491 -7.87 11.59 -13.84
C ASP A 491 -7.57 11.99 -15.30
N ILE A 492 -7.60 11.02 -16.24
CA ILE A 492 -7.37 11.23 -17.67
C ILE A 492 -8.66 11.63 -18.39
N GLU A 493 -9.79 11.01 -18.04
CA GLU A 493 -11.09 11.24 -18.69
C GLU A 493 -11.81 12.52 -18.18
N ALA A 494 -11.64 12.86 -16.90
CA ALA A 494 -12.28 14.03 -16.29
C ALA A 494 -11.84 15.36 -16.95
N LYS A 495 -10.64 15.40 -17.57
CA LYS A 495 -10.15 16.59 -18.28
C LYS A 495 -10.86 16.85 -19.61
N GLN A 496 -11.59 15.88 -20.15
CA GLN A 496 -12.14 15.94 -21.52
C GLN A 496 -13.65 16.20 -21.58
N LYS A 497 -14.37 16.16 -20.46
CA LYS A 497 -15.82 16.33 -20.43
C LYS A 497 -16.27 17.20 -19.26
N THR A 498 -16.93 18.32 -19.56
CA THR A 498 -17.71 19.07 -18.57
C THR A 498 -18.92 18.21 -18.20
N ILE A 499 -18.84 17.49 -17.09
CA ILE A 499 -19.97 16.71 -16.57
C ILE A 499 -20.88 17.71 -15.86
N VAL A 500 -22.00 18.05 -16.49
CA VAL A 500 -23.12 18.68 -15.79
C VAL A 500 -23.85 17.55 -15.07
N PRO A 501 -23.84 17.52 -13.71
CA PRO A 501 -24.52 16.45 -13.00
C PRO A 501 -26.02 16.49 -13.27
N GLU A 502 -26.62 15.34 -13.57
CA GLU A 502 -28.07 15.23 -13.69
C GLU A 502 -28.72 15.49 -12.31
N ILE A 503 -29.90 16.12 -12.32
CA ILE A 503 -30.61 16.62 -11.12
C ILE A 503 -30.85 15.51 -10.05
N ASN A 504 -30.75 14.23 -10.41
CA ASN A 504 -31.00 13.09 -9.52
C ASN A 504 -29.76 12.21 -9.26
N GLN A 505 -28.56 12.66 -9.65
CA GLN A 505 -27.34 11.83 -9.62
C GLN A 505 -26.84 11.53 -8.19
N TYR A 506 -27.45 12.12 -7.15
CA TYR A 506 -26.99 12.03 -5.76
C TYR A 506 -28.10 11.71 -4.73
N ASP A 507 -29.31 11.39 -5.17
CA ASP A 507 -30.50 11.25 -4.30
C ASP A 507 -30.43 10.13 -3.25
N TYR A 508 -29.53 9.17 -3.44
CA TYR A 508 -29.35 8.02 -2.53
C TYR A 508 -28.21 8.21 -1.53
N LEU A 509 -27.42 9.28 -1.66
CA LEU A 509 -26.44 9.66 -0.64
C LEU A 509 -27.15 10.25 0.59
N PRO A 510 -26.51 10.25 1.78
CA PRO A 510 -27.03 10.98 2.94
C PRO A 510 -27.25 12.48 2.63
N LYS A 511 -28.32 13.05 3.18
CA LYS A 511 -28.71 14.45 2.95
C LYS A 511 -27.59 15.46 3.24
N SER A 512 -26.68 15.14 4.17
CA SER A 512 -25.55 16.01 4.51
C SER A 512 -24.52 16.19 3.38
N ILE A 513 -24.53 15.32 2.36
CA ILE A 513 -23.61 15.38 1.22
C ILE A 513 -24.29 15.44 -0.14
N GLN A 514 -25.61 15.42 -0.16
CA GLN A 514 -26.31 15.75 -1.38
C GLN A 514 -25.95 17.20 -1.75
N PRO A 515 -25.76 17.52 -3.04
CA PRO A 515 -25.68 18.91 -3.45
C PRO A 515 -26.86 19.64 -2.81
N ILE A 516 -26.59 20.73 -2.09
CA ILE A 516 -27.67 21.55 -1.58
C ILE A 516 -28.47 21.90 -2.82
N ASN A 517 -29.71 21.44 -2.88
CA ASN A 517 -30.55 21.63 -4.04
C ASN A 517 -30.89 23.12 -4.07
N GLN A 518 -29.97 23.95 -4.57
CA GLN A 518 -30.14 25.38 -4.77
C GLN A 518 -31.38 25.61 -5.67
N ASN A 519 -31.77 24.58 -6.45
CA ASN A 519 -33.00 24.54 -7.21
C ASN A 519 -34.28 24.58 -6.37
N ASN A 520 -34.31 24.29 -5.07
CA ASN A 520 -35.55 24.46 -4.29
C ASN A 520 -35.89 25.94 -4.09
N ASN A 521 -34.91 26.79 -3.77
CA ASN A 521 -35.14 28.24 -3.71
C ASN A 521 -35.40 28.81 -5.10
N VAL A 522 -34.65 28.37 -6.11
CA VAL A 522 -34.81 28.84 -7.49
C VAL A 522 -36.18 28.42 -8.06
N ARG A 523 -36.65 27.18 -7.84
CA ARG A 523 -37.99 26.74 -8.25
C ARG A 523 -39.12 27.45 -7.51
N VAL A 524 -38.95 27.74 -6.22
CA VAL A 524 -39.90 28.59 -5.47
C VAL A 524 -39.94 29.97 -6.08
N SER A 525 -38.78 30.56 -6.43
CA SER A 525 -38.72 31.84 -7.15
C SER A 525 -39.39 31.77 -8.52
N TYR A 526 -39.28 30.66 -9.25
CA TYR A 526 -39.93 30.50 -10.57
C TYR A 526 -41.45 30.39 -10.43
N ILE A 527 -41.94 29.60 -9.47
CA ILE A 527 -43.37 29.48 -9.16
C ILE A 527 -43.93 30.81 -8.68
N ALA A 528 -43.23 31.50 -7.77
CA ALA A 528 -43.64 32.80 -7.26
C ALA A 528 -43.67 33.85 -8.36
N THR A 529 -42.67 33.85 -9.25
CA THR A 529 -42.61 34.75 -10.41
C THR A 529 -43.77 34.49 -11.38
N TYR A 530 -44.05 33.22 -11.70
CA TYR A 530 -45.18 32.85 -12.56
C TYR A 530 -46.52 33.26 -11.93
N ALA A 531 -46.70 33.05 -10.62
CA ALA A 531 -47.89 33.48 -9.89
C ALA A 531 -48.03 35.02 -9.84
N LEU A 532 -46.93 35.75 -9.66
CA LEU A 532 -46.88 37.22 -9.70
C LEU A 532 -47.32 37.75 -11.07
N LEU A 533 -46.87 37.13 -12.16
CA LEU A 533 -47.27 37.50 -13.52
C LEU A 533 -48.77 37.26 -13.75
N LEU A 534 -49.30 36.13 -13.27
CA LEU A 534 -50.75 35.86 -13.30
C LEU A 534 -51.54 36.91 -12.52
N LEU A 535 -51.09 37.27 -11.32
CA LEU A 535 -51.72 38.29 -10.47
C LEU A 535 -51.62 39.70 -11.08
N GLY A 536 -50.53 39.98 -11.80
CA GLY A 536 -50.30 41.22 -12.54
C GLY A 536 -51.13 41.37 -13.81
N GLY A 537 -52.01 40.41 -14.12
CA GLY A 537 -52.91 40.45 -15.28
C GLY A 537 -52.36 39.79 -16.54
N ASN A 538 -51.14 39.26 -16.52
CA ASN A 538 -50.63 38.42 -17.62
C ASN A 538 -51.24 37.01 -17.48
N LYS A 539 -52.38 36.78 -18.13
CA LYS A 539 -53.16 35.53 -18.02
C LYS A 539 -52.44 34.32 -18.61
N GLN A 540 -51.40 34.51 -19.42
CA GLN A 540 -50.64 33.45 -20.06
C GLN A 540 -49.15 33.80 -20.05
N PRO A 541 -48.49 33.78 -18.87
CA PRO A 541 -47.07 34.13 -18.77
C PRO A 541 -46.23 33.21 -19.66
N THR A 542 -45.37 33.83 -20.49
CA THR A 542 -44.43 33.12 -21.35
C THR A 542 -43.11 32.84 -20.64
N LYS A 543 -42.27 31.99 -21.24
CA LYS A 543 -40.93 31.71 -20.74
C LYS A 543 -40.10 32.99 -20.60
N ASP A 544 -40.21 33.88 -21.57
CA ASP A 544 -39.48 35.14 -21.59
C ASP A 544 -39.99 36.10 -20.51
N ASP A 545 -41.30 36.11 -20.23
CA ASP A 545 -41.89 36.92 -19.14
C ASP A 545 -41.34 36.49 -17.77
N VAL A 546 -41.30 35.18 -17.52
CA VAL A 546 -40.79 34.63 -16.25
C VAL A 546 -39.29 34.87 -16.13
N ALA A 547 -38.54 34.63 -17.21
CA ALA A 547 -37.10 34.87 -17.24
C ALA A 547 -36.76 36.35 -16.99
N HIS A 548 -37.52 37.27 -17.59
CA HIS A 548 -37.32 38.70 -17.40
C HIS A 548 -37.50 39.13 -15.94
N VAL A 549 -38.57 38.68 -15.28
CA VAL A 549 -38.82 39.04 -13.87
C VAL A 549 -37.76 38.44 -12.94
N LEU A 550 -37.28 37.22 -13.22
CA LEU A 550 -36.19 36.61 -12.47
C LEU A 550 -34.88 37.38 -12.62
N GLN A 551 -34.54 37.83 -13.83
CA GLN A 551 -33.38 38.68 -14.08
C GLN A 551 -33.48 40.03 -13.36
N VAL A 552 -34.66 40.65 -13.31
CA VAL A 552 -34.90 41.88 -12.54
C VAL A 552 -34.69 41.66 -11.05
N ALA A 553 -34.94 40.46 -10.55
CA ALA A 553 -34.68 40.05 -9.17
C ALA A 553 -33.25 39.54 -8.91
N ASP A 554 -32.33 39.70 -9.87
CA ASP A 554 -30.94 39.23 -9.80
C ASP A 554 -30.82 37.70 -9.65
N ILE A 555 -31.75 36.96 -10.27
CA ILE A 555 -31.76 35.48 -10.34
C ILE A 555 -31.53 35.06 -11.78
N ASP A 556 -30.43 34.35 -12.04
CA ASP A 556 -30.12 33.81 -13.37
C ASP A 556 -31.18 32.76 -13.81
N PRO A 557 -31.92 33.00 -14.91
CA PRO A 557 -33.01 32.13 -15.32
C PRO A 557 -32.52 30.87 -16.03
N ASN A 558 -32.89 29.70 -15.50
CA ASN A 558 -32.78 28.43 -16.22
C ASN A 558 -34.00 28.23 -17.15
N LEU A 559 -33.83 28.58 -18.42
CA LEU A 559 -34.90 28.56 -19.42
C LEU A 559 -35.59 27.20 -19.57
N PHE A 560 -34.85 26.09 -19.44
CA PHE A 560 -35.42 24.74 -19.55
C PHE A 560 -36.37 24.40 -18.39
N GLU A 561 -35.97 24.78 -17.16
CA GLU A 561 -36.82 24.57 -15.99
C GLU A 561 -38.05 25.49 -16.00
N ILE A 562 -37.91 26.73 -16.49
CA ILE A 562 -39.04 27.66 -16.66
C ILE A 562 -40.05 27.09 -17.68
N GLU A 563 -39.59 26.57 -18.81
CA GLU A 563 -40.45 25.97 -19.83
C GLU A 563 -41.24 24.78 -19.27
N THR A 564 -40.53 23.87 -18.58
CA THR A 564 -41.14 22.72 -17.91
C THR A 564 -42.17 23.14 -16.87
N LEU A 565 -41.87 24.21 -16.12
CA LEU A 565 -42.79 24.77 -15.13
C LEU A 565 -44.06 25.32 -15.80
N ILE A 566 -43.91 26.14 -16.85
CA ILE A 566 -45.03 26.73 -17.58
C ILE A 566 -45.92 25.64 -18.16
N ASP A 567 -45.35 24.61 -18.79
CA ASP A 567 -46.12 23.49 -19.33
C ASP A 567 -46.89 22.73 -18.24
N THR A 568 -46.29 22.57 -17.05
CA THR A 568 -46.93 21.92 -15.90
C THR A 568 -48.09 22.75 -15.32
N LEU A 569 -47.97 24.08 -15.37
CA LEU A 569 -48.96 25.01 -14.83
C LEU A 569 -49.97 25.49 -15.88
N LYS A 570 -49.75 25.17 -17.15
CA LYS A 570 -50.61 25.54 -18.26
C LYS A 570 -52.02 24.99 -18.03
N ASN A 571 -53.01 25.85 -18.21
CA ASN A 571 -54.43 25.56 -17.97
C ASN A 571 -54.85 25.36 -16.51
N LYS A 572 -53.94 25.55 -15.54
CA LYS A 572 -54.31 25.59 -14.12
C LYS A 572 -54.61 27.01 -13.70
N ASP A 573 -55.70 27.21 -12.98
CA ASP A 573 -55.96 28.50 -12.33
C ASP A 573 -55.10 28.67 -11.06
N LEU A 574 -54.89 29.90 -10.62
CA LEU A 574 -54.04 30.19 -9.46
C LEU A 574 -54.53 29.48 -8.18
N ASN A 575 -55.84 29.31 -7.99
CA ASN A 575 -56.39 28.64 -6.82
C ASN A 575 -56.06 27.14 -6.83
N GLN A 576 -56.10 26.51 -8.01
CA GLN A 576 -55.68 25.11 -8.19
C GLN A 576 -54.18 24.94 -7.88
N ILE A 577 -53.33 25.85 -8.37
CA ILE A 577 -51.89 25.84 -8.08
C ILE A 577 -51.64 25.96 -6.58
N MET A 578 -52.33 26.88 -5.90
CA MET A 578 -52.22 27.07 -4.45
C MET A 578 -52.72 25.86 -3.65
N GLN A 579 -53.81 25.23 -4.08
CA GLN A 579 -54.35 24.02 -3.42
C GLN A 579 -53.39 22.83 -3.56
N GLU A 580 -52.87 22.58 -4.76
CA GLU A 580 -51.87 21.53 -4.99
C GLU A 580 -50.59 21.80 -4.19
N GLY A 581 -50.15 23.06 -4.10
CA GLY A 581 -49.02 23.47 -3.28
C GLY A 581 -49.24 23.21 -1.79
N LYS A 582 -50.42 23.55 -1.26
CA LYS A 582 -50.79 23.25 0.15
C LYS A 582 -50.80 21.75 0.44
N LEU A 583 -51.34 20.95 -0.47
CA LEU A 583 -51.37 19.49 -0.33
C LEU A 583 -49.95 18.89 -0.31
N LYS A 584 -49.08 19.32 -1.23
CA LYS A 584 -47.67 18.87 -1.26
C LYS A 584 -46.89 19.31 -0.01
N MET A 585 -47.11 20.53 0.49
CA MET A 585 -46.50 20.98 1.75
C MET A 585 -46.98 20.15 2.95
N SER A 586 -48.27 19.82 3.02
CA SER A 586 -48.78 18.97 4.11
C SER A 586 -48.20 17.54 4.10
N GLN A 587 -47.77 17.06 2.93
CA GLN A 587 -47.08 15.77 2.77
C GLN A 587 -45.58 15.82 3.10
N LEU A 588 -44.98 17.01 3.18
CA LEU A 588 -43.57 17.19 3.57
C LEU A 588 -43.40 17.44 5.07
N ILE A 589 -44.47 17.88 5.75
CA ILE A 589 -44.49 18.19 7.18
C ILE A 589 -44.87 16.95 8.02
N ASN A 590 -45.52 15.96 7.41
CA ASN A 590 -45.77 14.63 7.98
C ASN A 590 -44.73 13.63 7.47
#